data_AF-A0A661JGX9-F1
#
_entry.id   AF-A0A661JGX9-F1
#
_cell.length_a   1.000
_cell.length_b   1.000
_cell.length_c   1.000
_cell.angle_alpha   90.00
_cell.angle_beta   90.00
_cell.angle_gamma   90.00
#
_symmetry.space_group_name_H-M   'P 1'
#
loop_
_entity.id
_entity.type
_entity.pdbx_description
1 polymer ?
#
loop_
_entity_poly.entity_id
_entity_poly.type
_entity_poly.pdbx_seq_one_letter_code
_entity_poly.pdbx_strand_id
1 'polypeptide(L)' 'MALKKSQLYSSLWQSCDELRGGMDASQYKDYVLTLLFMKYVSDKYAGQPDALIEIPEGGSFDDMVKLKGGTEIGDTI' A
#
# COMPACT_ATOMS: atom_id res chain seq x y z
N MET A 1 -27.04 -3.64 -0.65
CA MET A 1 -26.87 -4.65 0.41
C MET A 1 -25.69 -4.25 1.27
N ALA A 2 -25.80 -4.32 2.60
CA ALA A 2 -24.64 -4.12 3.47
C ALA A 2 -23.63 -5.25 3.25
N LEU A 3 -22.38 -4.91 2.95
CA LEU A 3 -21.29 -5.86 2.82
C LEU A 3 -21.04 -6.50 4.20
N LYS A 4 -21.15 -7.82 4.32
CA LYS A 4 -20.83 -8.50 5.58
C LYS A 4 -19.31 -8.48 5.79
N LYS A 5 -18.85 -8.24 7.03
CA LYS A 5 -17.42 -8.25 7.38
C LYS A 5 -16.72 -9.53 6.89
N SER A 6 -17.38 -10.68 6.98
CA SER A 6 -16.85 -11.95 6.49
C SER A 6 -16.62 -11.99 4.98
N GLN A 7 -17.51 -11.37 4.18
CA GLN A 7 -17.35 -11.29 2.72
C GLN A 7 -16.21 -10.34 2.35
N LEU A 8 -16.06 -9.23 3.07
CA LEU A 8 -14.93 -8.32 2.88
C LEU A 8 -13.60 -9.02 3.15
N TYR A 9 -13.49 -9.68 4.31
CA TYR A 9 -12.25 -10.39 4.67
C TYR A 9 -11.92 -11.51 3.69
N SER A 10 -12.92 -12.28 3.25
CA SER A 10 -12.71 -13.32 2.24
C SER A 10 -12.22 -12.75 0.91
N SER A 11 -12.79 -11.63 0.47
CA SER A 11 -12.39 -10.98 -0.79
C SER A 11 -10.99 -10.39 -0.72
N LEU A 12 -10.63 -9.76 0.41
CA LEU A 12 -9.27 -9.26 0.64
C LEU A 12 -8.24 -10.38 0.70
N TRP A 13 -8.57 -11.48 1.41
CA TRP A 13 -7.70 -12.65 1.51
C TRP A 13 -7.44 -13.27 0.14
N GLN A 14 -8.50 -13.50 -0.64
CA GLN A 14 -8.39 -14.02 -1.99
C GLN A 14 -7.54 -13.11 -2.90
N SER A 15 -7.73 -11.79 -2.81
CA SER A 15 -6.93 -10.83 -3.58
C SER A 15 -5.44 -10.93 -3.23
N CYS A 16 -5.10 -11.10 -1.95
CA CYS A 16 -3.72 -11.32 -1.52
C CYS A 16 -3.14 -12.64 -2.04
N ASP A 17 -3.94 -13.72 -2.07
CA ASP A 17 -3.51 -15.01 -2.63
C ASP A 17 -3.24 -14.94 -4.14
N GLU A 18 -4.04 -14.17 -4.88
CA GLU A 18 -3.83 -13.94 -6.31
C GLU A 18 -2.59 -13.07 -6.57
N LEU A 19 -2.38 -12.01 -5.77
CA LEU A 19 -1.26 -11.07 -5.92
C LEU A 19 0.09 -11.63 -5.48
N ARG A 20 0.13 -12.54 -4.49
CA ARG A 20 1.40 -13.15 -4.06
C ARG A 20 1.98 -14.13 -5.08
N GLY A 21 1.15 -14.66 -5.97
CA GLY A 21 1.56 -15.66 -6.96
C GLY A 21 2.25 -16.85 -6.30
N GLY A 22 3.47 -17.16 -6.76
CA GLY A 22 4.29 -18.25 -6.21
C GLY A 22 5.08 -17.91 -4.94
N MET A 23 4.98 -16.67 -4.42
CA MET A 23 5.73 -16.25 -3.24
C MET A 23 5.19 -16.90 -1.97
N ASP A 24 6.10 -17.28 -1.07
CA ASP A 24 5.72 -17.78 0.25
C ASP A 24 5.00 -16.70 1.05
N ALA A 25 3.97 -17.09 1.81
CA ALA A 25 3.16 -16.15 2.57
C ALA A 25 3.98 -15.36 3.61
N SER A 26 5.03 -15.98 4.18
CA SER A 26 5.90 -15.32 5.15
C SER A 26 6.74 -14.20 4.55
N GLN A 27 7.05 -14.27 3.25
CA GLN A 27 7.77 -13.22 2.52
C GLN A 27 6.79 -12.18 1.98
N TYR A 28 5.66 -12.61 1.43
CA TYR A 28 4.64 -11.71 0.87
C TYR A 28 4.09 -10.73 1.92
N LYS A 29 3.94 -11.19 3.18
CA LYS A 29 3.45 -10.35 4.27
C LYS A 29 4.31 -9.09 4.46
N ASP A 30 5.63 -9.20 4.30
CA ASP A 30 6.54 -8.11 4.61
C ASP A 30 6.41 -6.99 3.57
N TYR A 31 6.12 -7.34 2.31
CA TYR A 31 5.84 -6.38 1.24
C TYR A 31 4.45 -5.75 1.38
N VAL A 32 3.41 -6.58 1.51
CA VAL A 32 2.02 -6.07 1.51
C VAL A 32 1.74 -5.22 2.75
N LEU A 33 2.28 -5.60 3.93
CA LEU A 33 2.09 -4.81 5.16
C LEU A 33 2.84 -3.48 5.10
N THR A 34 4.05 -3.46 4.52
CA THR A 34 4.79 -2.20 4.31
C THR A 34 4.03 -1.25 3.38
N LEU A 35 3.48 -1.76 2.27
CA LEU A 35 2.67 -0.96 1.35
C LEU A 35 1.39 -0.43 2.00
N LEU A 36 0.69 -1.27 2.77
CA LEU A 36 -0.50 -0.86 3.51
C LEU A 36 -0.17 0.18 4.59
N PHE A 37 0.97 0.04 5.27
CA PHE A 37 1.44 1.02 6.23
C PHE A 37 1.72 2.37 5.56
N MET A 38 2.47 2.38 4.46
CA MET A 38 2.76 3.58 3.69
C MET A 38 1.47 4.27 3.22
N LYS A 39 0.52 3.50 2.69
CA LYS A 39 -0.80 4.00 2.29
C LYS A 39 -1.55 4.62 3.48
N TYR A 40 -1.60 3.91 4.61
CA TYR A 40 -2.30 4.39 5.80
C TYR A 40 -1.72 5.70 6.34
N VAL A 41 -0.40 5.79 6.48
CA VAL A 41 0.28 7.00 6.98
C VAL A 41 0.06 8.16 5.99
N SER A 42 0.24 7.89 4.69
CA SER A 42 0.00 8.88 3.64
C SER A 42 -1.41 9.45 3.70
N ASP A 43 -2.43 8.58 3.75
CA ASP A 43 -3.83 8.99 3.77
C ASP A 43 -4.22 9.71 5.06
N LYS A 44 -3.70 9.23 6.18
CA LYS A 44 -4.06 9.78 7.49
C LYS A 44 -3.48 11.16 7.71
N TYR A 45 -2.26 11.42 7.28
CA TYR A 45 -1.55 12.66 7.59
C TYR A 45 -1.46 13.62 6.40
N ALA A 46 -1.95 13.25 5.22
CA ALA A 46 -2.07 14.14 4.07
C ALA A 46 -2.82 15.44 4.45
N GLY A 47 -2.12 16.58 4.33
CA GLY A 47 -2.70 17.91 4.57
C GLY A 47 -3.04 18.23 6.02
N GLN A 48 -2.57 17.44 7.01
CA GLN A 48 -2.77 17.74 8.43
C GLN A 48 -1.62 18.59 8.97
N PRO A 49 -1.86 19.84 9.43
CA PRO A 49 -0.81 20.72 9.92
C PRO A 49 -0.18 20.26 11.24
N ASP A 50 -0.90 19.49 12.08
CA ASP A 50 -0.43 18.96 13.37
C ASP A 50 -0.22 17.43 13.31
N ALA A 51 0.25 16.92 12.17
CA ALA A 51 0.48 15.49 11.99
C ALA A 51 1.55 14.97 12.95
N LEU A 52 1.35 13.76 13.50
CA LEU A 52 2.36 13.07 14.32
C LEU A 52 3.55 12.58 13.49
N ILE A 53 3.36 12.43 12.18
CA ILE A 53 4.36 11.96 11.23
C ILE A 53 4.35 12.93 10.05
N GLU A 54 5.50 13.49 9.73
CA GLU A 54 5.71 14.28 8.52
C GLU A 54 6.04 13.34 7.35
N ILE A 55 5.33 13.54 6.24
CA ILE A 55 5.58 12.80 5.00
C ILE A 55 6.53 13.69 4.16
N PRO A 56 7.74 13.22 3.85
CA PRO A 56 8.68 14.00 3.04
C PRO A 56 8.16 14.20 1.62
N GLU A 57 8.64 15.24 0.94
CA GLU A 57 8.30 15.51 -0.46
C GLU A 57 8.65 14.30 -1.34
N GLY A 58 7.70 13.83 -2.16
CA GLY A 58 7.86 12.63 -2.98
C GLY A 58 7.73 11.29 -2.22
N GLY A 59 7.55 11.33 -0.90
CA GLY A 59 7.44 10.14 -0.05
C GLY A 59 6.02 9.63 0.17
N SER A 60 5.01 10.25 -0.44
CA SER A 60 3.62 9.84 -0.27
C SER A 60 3.25 8.65 -1.15
N PHE A 61 2.19 7.94 -0.76
CA PHE A 61 1.64 6.87 -1.60
C PHE A 61 1.19 7.38 -2.97
N ASP A 62 0.69 8.61 -3.07
CA ASP A 62 0.28 9.19 -4.35
C ASP A 62 1.48 9.42 -5.28
N ASP A 63 2.64 9.76 -4.72
CA ASP A 63 3.89 9.88 -5.48
C ASP A 63 4.35 8.52 -6.01
N MET A 64 4.23 7.46 -5.21
CA MET A 64 4.48 6.10 -5.68
C MET A 64 3.57 5.70 -6.84
N VAL A 65 2.29 6.06 -6.79
CA VAL A 65 1.33 5.74 -7.85
C VAL A 65 1.66 6.46 -9.15
N LYS A 66 2.16 7.70 -9.09
CA LYS A 66 2.59 8.46 -10.28
C LYS A 66 3.74 7.78 -11.04
N LEU A 67 4.55 6.97 -10.37
CA LEU A 67 5.65 6.21 -10.97
C LEU A 67 5.20 4.93 -11.69
N LYS A 68 3.93 4.52 -11.50
CA LYS A 68 3.41 3.30 -12.12
C LYS A 68 3.48 3.39 -13.66
N GLY A 69 4.14 2.41 -14.27
CA GLY A 69 4.30 2.35 -15.72
C GLY A 69 5.46 3.20 -16.25
N GLY A 70 6.20 3.89 -15.38
CA GLY A 70 7.51 4.44 -15.71
C GLY A 70 8.50 3.33 -16.01
N THR A 71 9.36 3.54 -17.00
CA THR A 71 10.40 2.58 -17.41
C THR A 71 11.66 2.64 -16.54
N GLU A 72 11.78 3.66 -15.69
CA GLU A 72 13.00 3.99 -14.93
C GLU A 72 12.79 3.85 -13.41
N ILE A 73 11.99 2.87 -12.97
CA ILE A 73 11.76 2.63 -11.54
C ILE A 73 13.07 2.13 -10.90
N GLY A 74 13.68 2.97 -10.08
CA GLY A 74 14.91 2.65 -9.32
C GLY A 74 16.22 3.08 -9.98
N ASP A 75 16.19 3.58 -11.22
CA ASP A 75 17.38 4.04 -11.95
C ASP A 75 17.71 5.53 -11.71
N THR A 76 16.76 6.28 -11.14
CA THR A 76 16.85 7.72 -10.90
C THR A 76 17.24 8.09 -9.46
N ILE A 77 17.72 7.11 -8.68
CA ILE A 77 18.15 7.27 -7.28
C ILE A 77 19.67 7.47 -7.19
#